data_AF-A0A511N1B8-F1
#
_entry.id   AF-A0A511N1B8-F1
#
_cell.length_a   1.000
_cell.length_b   1.000
_cell.length_c   1.000
_cell.angle_alpha   90.00
_cell.angle_beta   90.00
_cell.angle_gamma   90.00
#
_symmetry.space_group_name_H-M   'P 1'
#
loop_
_entity.id
_entity.type
_entity.pdbx_description
1 polymer ?
#
loop_
_entity_poly.entity_id
_entity_poly.type
_entity_poly.pdbx_seq_one_letter_code
_entity_poly.pdbx_strand_id
1 'polypeptide(L)'
;MTPGVFPAVFQGYLSDVRFRMALADSPHTPALWLEVLAEDPAQEVRLLVAGNPHTPEQALRGLVHETTLHLKLAGNPGTPLDVLEALAAQGNQDVRDRLSENPASPATLLRSVFQHLSHAALHHLYRHPNCPADLQQHLLALHPHWKHHQSTLRGPSERPILPEPCQPPFTCGCTGQERTTDHETPPVAAVVAPPGGAHLP
;
A
#
# COMPACT_ATOMS: atom_id res chain seq x y z
N MET A 1 -19.52 28.44 4.63
CA MET A 1 -18.19 28.38 5.27
C MET A 1 -18.24 29.17 6.56
N THR A 2 -17.91 28.53 7.68
CA THR A 2 -17.93 29.13 9.02
C THR A 2 -16.83 30.19 9.15
N PRO A 3 -17.16 31.46 9.48
CA PRO A 3 -16.14 32.48 9.68
C PRO A 3 -15.25 32.13 10.88
N GLY A 4 -13.93 32.19 10.69
CA GLY A 4 -12.94 32.03 11.76
C GLY A 4 -12.13 30.73 11.78
N VAL A 5 -12.51 29.72 11.00
CA VAL A 5 -11.75 28.45 10.93
C VAL A 5 -10.49 28.57 10.07
N PHE A 6 -10.62 29.23 8.92
CA PHE A 6 -9.50 29.51 8.03
C PHE A 6 -8.89 30.88 8.33
N PRO A 7 -7.55 31.00 8.35
CA PRO A 7 -6.86 32.28 8.43
C PRO A 7 -7.38 33.26 7.36
N ALA A 8 -7.53 34.53 7.74
CA ALA A 8 -8.08 35.57 6.85
C ALA A 8 -7.34 35.68 5.51
N VAL A 9 -6.04 35.39 5.50
CA VAL A 9 -5.20 35.36 4.29
C VAL A 9 -5.69 34.37 3.22
N PHE A 10 -6.46 33.34 3.59
CA PHE A 10 -6.99 32.35 2.67
C PHE A 10 -8.39 32.66 2.16
N GLN A 11 -9.10 33.65 2.71
CA GLN A 11 -10.51 33.91 2.36
C GLN A 11 -10.73 34.17 0.86
N GLY A 12 -9.79 34.85 0.18
CA GLY A 12 -9.84 35.08 -1.27
C GLY A 12 -9.51 33.85 -2.11
N TYR A 13 -8.81 32.85 -1.56
CA TYR A 13 -8.44 31.62 -2.26
C TYR A 13 -9.48 30.51 -2.08
N LEU A 14 -10.24 30.54 -0.98
CA LEU A 14 -11.29 29.56 -0.70
C LEU A 14 -12.44 29.60 -1.71
N SER A 15 -12.57 30.63 -2.54
CA SER A 15 -13.52 30.62 -3.65
C SER A 15 -13.09 29.69 -4.80
N ASP A 16 -11.79 29.43 -4.96
CA ASP A 16 -11.28 28.50 -5.98
C ASP A 16 -11.39 27.06 -5.48
N VAL A 17 -12.21 26.26 -6.17
CA VAL A 17 -12.38 24.82 -5.85
C VAL A 17 -11.05 24.07 -5.87
N ARG A 18 -10.12 24.43 -6.76
CA ARG A 18 -8.81 23.76 -6.87
C ARG A 18 -7.95 24.01 -5.64
N PHE A 19 -8.06 25.21 -5.05
CA PHE A 19 -7.37 25.51 -3.80
C PHE A 19 -7.93 24.68 -2.65
N ARG A 20 -9.26 24.57 -2.55
CA ARG A 20 -9.91 23.73 -1.53
C ARG A 20 -9.58 22.24 -1.70
N MET A 21 -9.51 21.76 -2.94
CA MET A 21 -9.05 20.40 -3.25
C MET A 21 -7.60 20.17 -2.79
N ALA A 22 -6.69 21.12 -3.08
CA ALA A 22 -5.30 21.02 -2.64
C ALA A 22 -5.17 20.99 -1.10
N LEU A 23 -6.03 21.73 -0.39
CA LEU A 23 -6.12 21.61 1.07
C LEU A 23 -6.63 20.24 1.50
N ALA A 24 -7.71 19.73 0.89
CA ALA A 24 -8.27 18.43 1.26
C ALA A 24 -7.30 17.25 1.01
N ASP A 25 -6.50 17.31 -0.04
CA ASP A 25 -5.54 16.24 -0.41
C ASP A 25 -4.23 16.29 0.42
N SER A 26 -3.92 17.43 1.02
CA SER A 26 -2.67 17.60 1.76
C SER A 26 -2.69 16.83 3.11
N PRO A 27 -1.65 16.03 3.41
CA PRO A 27 -1.53 15.32 4.68
C PRO A 27 -1.23 16.26 5.86
N HIS A 28 -0.85 17.51 5.58
CA HIS A 28 -0.54 18.52 6.60
C HIS A 28 -1.72 19.43 6.93
N THR A 29 -2.89 19.15 6.36
CA THR A 29 -4.07 19.96 6.59
C THR A 29 -4.59 19.73 8.01
N PRO A 30 -4.79 20.80 8.80
CA PRO A 30 -5.32 20.67 10.15
C PRO A 30 -6.67 19.95 10.17
N ALA A 31 -6.89 19.10 11.19
CA ALA A 31 -8.15 18.36 11.34
C ALA A 31 -9.39 19.26 11.29
N LEU A 32 -9.33 20.42 11.95
CA LEU A 32 -10.41 21.41 11.94
C LEU A 32 -10.76 21.92 10.53
N TRP A 33 -9.77 22.00 9.63
CA TRP A 33 -10.02 22.40 8.24
C TRP A 33 -10.66 21.26 7.46
N LEU A 34 -10.23 20.02 7.70
CA LEU A 34 -10.84 18.83 7.09
C LEU A 34 -12.30 18.66 7.53
N GLU A 35 -12.65 19.00 8.78
CA GLU A 35 -14.04 19.04 9.24
C GLU A 35 -14.89 20.01 8.43
N VAL A 36 -14.39 21.23 8.19
CA VAL A 36 -15.13 22.21 7.37
C VAL A 36 -15.18 21.80 5.90
N LEU A 37 -14.11 21.20 5.36
CA LEU A 37 -14.06 20.72 3.98
C LEU A 37 -14.90 19.45 3.75
N ALA A 38 -15.23 18.69 4.81
CA ALA A 38 -16.17 17.57 4.71
C ALA A 38 -17.59 18.03 4.36
N GLU A 39 -17.94 19.29 4.66
CA GLU A 39 -19.20 19.91 4.30
C GLU A 39 -19.08 20.81 3.05
N ASP A 40 -17.96 20.73 2.31
CA ASP A 40 -17.75 21.57 1.12
C ASP A 40 -18.83 21.30 0.08
N PRO A 41 -19.38 22.32 -0.61
CA PRO A 41 -20.38 22.11 -1.65
C PRO A 41 -19.87 21.25 -2.83
N ALA A 42 -18.57 21.30 -3.13
CA ALA A 42 -17.97 20.51 -4.20
C ALA A 42 -17.72 19.07 -3.73
N GLN A 43 -18.31 18.12 -4.44
CA GLN A 43 -18.15 16.69 -4.14
C GLN A 43 -16.69 16.24 -4.29
N GLU A 44 -15.95 16.83 -5.22
CA GLU A 44 -14.52 16.55 -5.45
C GLU A 44 -13.68 16.88 -4.22
N VAL A 45 -14.04 17.94 -3.49
CA VAL A 45 -13.38 18.31 -2.23
C VAL A 45 -13.72 17.27 -1.16
N ARG A 46 -15.00 16.92 -0.99
CA ARG A 46 -15.43 15.90 -0.01
C ARG A 46 -14.80 14.53 -0.28
N LEU A 47 -14.59 14.19 -1.56
CA LEU A 47 -13.92 12.97 -1.99
C LEU A 47 -12.44 12.92 -1.57
N LEU A 48 -11.73 14.05 -1.63
CA LEU A 48 -10.36 14.14 -1.15
C LEU A 48 -10.31 14.08 0.38
N VAL A 49 -11.25 14.72 1.07
CA VAL A 49 -11.39 14.61 2.54
C VAL A 49 -11.64 13.16 2.96
N ALA A 50 -12.54 12.43 2.29
CA ALA A 50 -12.82 11.02 2.57
C ALA A 50 -11.58 10.13 2.41
N GLY A 51 -10.65 10.49 1.52
CA GLY A 51 -9.42 9.74 1.26
C GLY A 51 -8.23 10.16 2.14
N ASN A 52 -8.31 11.27 2.86
CA ASN A 52 -7.18 11.79 3.63
C ASN A 52 -7.02 11.01 4.95
N PRO A 53 -5.85 10.39 5.22
CA PRO A 53 -5.60 9.60 6.44
C PRO A 53 -5.73 10.38 7.75
N HIS A 54 -5.66 11.71 7.69
CA HIS A 54 -5.73 12.60 8.85
C HIS A 54 -7.13 13.21 9.05
N THR A 55 -8.11 12.80 8.24
CA THR A 55 -9.49 13.26 8.42
C THR A 55 -10.04 12.73 9.74
N PRO A 56 -10.60 13.61 10.60
CA PRO A 56 -11.14 13.19 11.88
C PRO A 56 -12.35 12.28 11.71
N GLU A 57 -12.51 11.34 12.64
CA GLU A 57 -13.55 10.31 12.56
C GLU A 57 -14.97 10.89 12.41
N GLN A 58 -15.26 12.01 13.08
CA GLN A 58 -16.58 12.65 13.02
C GLN A 58 -16.91 13.13 11.61
N ALA A 59 -15.93 13.68 10.88
CA ALA A 59 -16.09 14.05 9.49
C ALA A 59 -16.32 12.80 8.61
N LEU A 60 -15.56 11.72 8.82
CA LEU A 60 -15.74 10.47 8.09
C LEU A 60 -17.12 9.84 8.32
N ARG A 61 -17.66 9.91 9.56
CA ARG A 61 -19.02 9.48 9.87
C ARG A 61 -20.07 10.27 9.09
N GLY A 62 -19.88 11.58 8.93
CA GLY A 62 -20.79 12.42 8.14
C GLY A 62 -20.83 12.06 6.65
N LEU A 63 -19.69 11.61 6.10
CA LEU A 63 -19.54 11.30 4.67
C LEU A 63 -20.11 9.94 4.27
N VAL A 64 -20.44 9.05 5.21
CA VAL A 64 -20.93 7.68 4.92
C VAL A 64 -22.25 7.66 4.15
N HIS A 65 -23.03 8.73 4.22
CA HIS A 65 -24.32 8.83 3.52
C HIS A 65 -24.16 9.07 2.02
N GLU A 66 -22.98 9.48 1.55
CA GLU A 66 -22.69 9.70 0.14
C GLU A 66 -22.07 8.45 -0.49
N THR A 67 -22.87 7.70 -1.24
CA THR A 67 -22.45 6.44 -1.88
C THR A 67 -21.21 6.57 -2.76
N THR A 68 -21.07 7.71 -3.42
CA THR A 68 -19.91 8.04 -4.26
C THR A 68 -18.58 8.10 -3.50
N LEU A 69 -18.63 8.31 -2.18
CA LEU A 69 -17.47 8.43 -1.30
C LEU A 69 -17.09 7.09 -0.64
N HIS A 70 -17.96 6.08 -0.73
CA HIS A 70 -17.79 4.78 -0.07
C HIS A 70 -16.45 4.11 -0.40
N LEU A 71 -15.99 4.18 -1.65
CA LEU A 71 -14.72 3.60 -2.06
C LEU A 71 -13.52 4.30 -1.38
N LYS A 72 -13.59 5.63 -1.19
CA LYS A 72 -12.53 6.38 -0.51
C LYS A 72 -12.53 6.12 0.99
N LEU A 73 -13.71 6.10 1.62
CA LEU A 73 -13.86 5.74 3.03
C LEU A 73 -13.35 4.32 3.29
N ALA A 74 -13.75 3.34 2.48
CA ALA A 74 -13.33 1.96 2.62
C ALA A 74 -11.81 1.78 2.57
N GLY A 75 -11.11 2.59 1.77
CA GLY A 75 -9.65 2.54 1.66
C GLY A 75 -8.89 3.46 2.62
N ASN A 76 -9.57 4.28 3.42
CA ASN A 76 -8.91 5.23 4.30
C ASN A 76 -8.56 4.54 5.64
N PRO A 77 -7.27 4.50 6.04
CA PRO A 77 -6.82 3.85 7.27
C PRO A 77 -7.32 4.55 8.55
N GLY A 78 -7.75 5.81 8.48
CA GLY A 78 -8.36 6.54 9.59
C GLY A 78 -9.87 6.31 9.75
N THR A 79 -10.49 5.48 8.90
CA THR A 79 -11.94 5.26 8.96
C THR A 79 -12.31 4.43 10.19
N PRO A 80 -13.25 4.91 11.01
CA PRO A 80 -13.61 4.21 12.23
C PRO A 80 -14.43 2.94 11.94
N LEU A 81 -14.36 1.98 12.86
CA LEU A 81 -14.92 0.64 12.66
C LEU A 81 -16.42 0.64 12.35
N ASP A 82 -17.20 1.49 13.03
CA ASP A 82 -18.64 1.62 12.80
C ASP A 82 -18.97 2.00 11.35
N VAL A 83 -18.15 2.86 10.74
CA VAL A 83 -18.28 3.24 9.33
C VAL A 83 -17.86 2.08 8.42
N LEU A 84 -16.75 1.39 8.73
CA LEU A 84 -16.31 0.21 7.94
C LEU A 84 -17.35 -0.92 7.96
N GLU A 85 -18.01 -1.16 9.10
CA GLU A 85 -19.09 -2.14 9.24
C GLU A 85 -20.32 -1.75 8.42
N ALA A 86 -20.70 -0.46 8.44
CA ALA A 86 -21.78 0.04 7.59
C ALA A 86 -21.48 -0.14 6.10
N LEU A 87 -20.24 0.15 5.68
CA LEU A 87 -19.77 -0.05 4.30
C LEU A 87 -19.72 -1.53 3.91
N ALA A 88 -19.35 -2.44 4.82
CA ALA A 88 -19.36 -3.88 4.54
C ALA A 88 -20.80 -4.40 4.28
N ALA A 89 -21.75 -3.94 5.09
CA ALA A 89 -23.15 -4.36 5.00
C ALA A 89 -23.85 -3.80 3.75
N GLN A 90 -23.65 -2.50 3.45
CA GLN A 90 -24.41 -1.78 2.42
C GLN A 90 -23.62 -1.58 1.11
N GLY A 91 -22.31 -1.76 1.14
CA GLY A 91 -21.43 -1.52 0.00
C GLY A 91 -21.56 -2.56 -1.11
N ASN A 92 -21.20 -2.13 -2.32
CA ASN A 92 -21.07 -3.02 -3.47
C ASN A 92 -19.79 -3.89 -3.36
N GLN A 93 -19.56 -4.75 -4.35
CA GLN A 93 -18.38 -5.62 -4.37
C GLN A 93 -17.07 -4.83 -4.33
N ASP A 94 -16.96 -3.71 -5.08
CA ASP A 94 -15.75 -2.88 -5.10
C ASP A 94 -15.42 -2.29 -3.73
N VAL A 95 -16.43 -1.84 -2.98
CA VAL A 95 -16.27 -1.34 -1.61
C VAL A 95 -15.77 -2.45 -0.70
N ARG A 96 -16.33 -3.66 -0.80
CA ARG A 96 -15.90 -4.82 0.01
C ARG A 96 -14.49 -5.27 -0.32
N ASP A 97 -14.14 -5.28 -1.60
CA ASP A 97 -12.78 -5.55 -2.07
C ASP A 97 -11.81 -4.52 -1.49
N ARG A 98 -12.19 -3.24 -1.52
CA ARG A 98 -11.39 -2.16 -0.95
C ARG A 98 -11.22 -2.26 0.56
N LEU A 99 -12.23 -2.74 1.30
CA LEU A 99 -12.11 -3.02 2.74
C LEU A 99 -11.05 -4.10 3.02
N SER A 100 -10.88 -5.08 2.14
CA SER A 100 -9.85 -6.12 2.28
C SER A 100 -8.42 -5.61 2.05
N GLU A 101 -8.27 -4.43 1.41
CA GLU A 101 -7.00 -3.75 1.21
C GLU A 101 -6.67 -2.77 2.34
N ASN A 102 -7.65 -2.36 3.14
CA ASN A 102 -7.47 -1.35 4.18
C ASN A 102 -6.78 -1.93 5.42
N PRO A 103 -5.57 -1.46 5.79
CA PRO A 103 -4.81 -2.00 6.91
C PRO A 103 -5.52 -1.86 8.27
N ALA A 104 -6.47 -0.93 8.40
CA ALA A 104 -7.26 -0.73 9.62
C ALA A 104 -8.41 -1.73 9.77
N SER A 105 -8.72 -2.53 8.74
CA SER A 105 -9.80 -3.53 8.79
C SER A 105 -9.49 -4.63 9.81
N PRO A 106 -10.34 -4.85 10.82
CA PRO A 106 -10.13 -5.91 11.79
C PRO A 106 -10.52 -7.28 11.23
N ALA A 107 -9.97 -8.33 11.85
CA ALA A 107 -10.20 -9.73 11.49
C ALA A 107 -11.69 -10.12 11.43
N THR A 108 -12.52 -9.55 12.32
CA THR A 108 -13.97 -9.80 12.38
C THR A 108 -14.69 -9.26 11.14
N LEU A 109 -14.35 -8.05 10.71
CA LEU A 109 -14.88 -7.42 9.50
C LEU A 109 -14.43 -8.19 8.25
N LEU A 110 -13.15 -8.56 8.17
CA LEU A 110 -12.63 -9.33 7.04
C LEU A 110 -13.33 -10.68 6.88
N ARG A 111 -13.69 -11.33 8.00
CA ARG A 111 -14.49 -12.55 7.98
C ARG A 111 -15.91 -12.33 7.46
N SER A 112 -16.56 -11.22 7.80
CA SER A 112 -17.93 -10.95 7.34
C SER A 112 -17.97 -10.68 5.84
N VAL A 113 -16.96 -10.01 5.27
CA VAL A 113 -16.91 -9.71 3.84
C VAL A 113 -16.39 -10.85 2.98
N PHE A 114 -15.69 -11.85 3.55
CA PHE A 114 -15.01 -12.92 2.82
C PHE A 114 -15.84 -13.57 1.70
N GLN A 115 -17.11 -13.90 1.98
CA GLN A 115 -18.00 -14.57 1.02
C GLN A 115 -18.41 -13.69 -0.16
N HIS A 116 -18.19 -12.38 -0.05
CA HIS A 116 -18.59 -11.37 -1.03
C HIS A 116 -17.41 -10.74 -1.76
N LEU A 117 -16.18 -11.13 -1.41
CA LEU A 117 -14.97 -10.64 -2.06
C LEU A 117 -14.83 -11.20 -3.48
N SER A 118 -14.30 -10.39 -4.38
CA SER A 118 -13.85 -10.88 -5.68
C SER A 118 -12.61 -11.77 -5.54
N HIS A 119 -12.35 -12.59 -6.55
CA HIS A 119 -11.16 -13.44 -6.57
C HIS A 119 -9.84 -12.65 -6.46
N ALA A 120 -9.80 -11.44 -7.04
CA ALA A 120 -8.65 -10.55 -6.93
C ALA A 120 -8.43 -10.07 -5.48
N ALA A 121 -9.50 -9.74 -4.78
CA ALA A 121 -9.45 -9.30 -3.38
C ALA A 121 -9.06 -10.43 -2.41
N LEU A 122 -9.29 -11.71 -2.74
CA LEU A 122 -8.83 -12.83 -1.91
C LEU A 122 -7.31 -12.86 -1.74
N HIS A 123 -6.55 -12.45 -2.78
CA HIS A 123 -5.10 -12.34 -2.69
C HIS A 123 -4.67 -11.20 -1.74
N HIS A 124 -5.40 -10.08 -1.73
CA HIS A 124 -5.17 -8.99 -0.78
C HIS A 124 -5.47 -9.43 0.65
N LEU A 125 -6.61 -10.12 0.86
CA LEU A 125 -6.96 -10.70 2.16
C LEU A 125 -5.89 -11.67 2.66
N TYR A 126 -5.35 -12.55 1.81
CA TYR A 126 -4.30 -13.51 2.19
C TYR A 126 -3.02 -12.81 2.71
N ARG A 127 -2.71 -11.63 2.19
CA ARG A 127 -1.54 -10.81 2.56
C ARG A 127 -1.85 -9.77 3.65
N HIS A 128 -3.11 -9.64 4.04
CA HIS A 128 -3.56 -8.62 4.96
C HIS A 128 -2.96 -8.83 6.37
N PRO A 129 -2.46 -7.78 7.05
CA PRO A 129 -1.84 -7.91 8.37
C PRO A 129 -2.76 -8.53 9.43
N ASN A 130 -4.07 -8.25 9.33
CA ASN A 130 -5.10 -8.74 10.25
C ASN A 130 -5.90 -9.94 9.71
N CYS A 131 -5.39 -10.67 8.72
CA CYS A 131 -6.08 -11.83 8.18
C CYS A 131 -6.28 -12.91 9.26
N PRO A 132 -7.51 -13.38 9.53
CA PRO A 132 -7.73 -14.50 10.44
C PRO A 132 -6.94 -15.75 9.98
N ALA A 133 -6.23 -16.40 10.91
CA ALA A 133 -5.33 -17.50 10.58
C ALA A 133 -6.03 -18.68 9.88
N ASP A 134 -7.26 -19.00 10.27
CA ASP A 134 -8.07 -20.05 9.64
C ASP A 134 -8.50 -19.68 8.22
N LEU A 135 -8.82 -18.42 7.94
CA LEU A 135 -9.07 -17.96 6.57
C LEU A 135 -7.79 -17.99 5.74
N GLN A 136 -6.66 -17.59 6.32
CA GLN A 136 -5.37 -17.66 5.64
C GLN A 136 -5.00 -19.12 5.28
N GLN A 137 -5.23 -20.07 6.19
CA GLN A 137 -5.03 -21.50 5.94
C GLN A 137 -5.98 -22.04 4.87
N HIS A 138 -7.26 -21.66 4.92
CA HIS A 138 -8.25 -22.04 3.93
C HIS A 138 -7.86 -21.53 2.53
N LEU A 139 -7.46 -20.26 2.42
CA LEU A 139 -6.99 -19.67 1.17
C LEU A 139 -5.72 -20.34 0.65
N LEU A 140 -4.78 -20.71 1.52
CA LEU A 140 -3.58 -21.44 1.13
C LEU A 140 -3.90 -22.85 0.59
N ALA A 141 -4.89 -23.53 1.18
CA ALA A 141 -5.35 -24.83 0.71
C ALA A 141 -6.00 -24.75 -0.69
N LEU A 142 -6.77 -23.69 -0.95
CA LEU A 142 -7.37 -23.42 -2.25
C LEU A 142 -6.34 -22.92 -3.30
N HIS A 143 -5.34 -22.17 -2.85
CA HIS A 143 -4.34 -21.51 -3.70
C HIS A 143 -2.90 -21.75 -3.21
N PRO A 144 -2.35 -22.97 -3.38
CA PRO A 144 -1.00 -23.31 -2.89
C PRO A 144 0.12 -22.42 -3.46
N HIS A 145 -0.09 -21.87 -4.66
CA HIS A 145 0.89 -21.03 -5.36
C HIS A 145 1.09 -19.65 -4.72
N TRP A 146 0.16 -19.16 -3.89
CA TRP A 146 0.30 -17.86 -3.21
C TRP A 146 1.42 -17.82 -2.16
N LYS A 147 1.83 -18.99 -1.65
CA LYS A 147 2.94 -19.13 -0.71
C LYS A 147 4.26 -18.56 -1.25
N HIS A 148 4.54 -18.79 -2.54
CA HIS A 148 5.77 -18.33 -3.18
C HIS A 148 5.77 -16.81 -3.47
N HIS A 149 4.58 -16.21 -3.60
CA HIS A 149 4.41 -14.79 -3.86
C HIS A 149 4.66 -13.91 -2.62
N GLN A 150 4.58 -14.50 -1.40
CA GLN A 150 4.91 -13.81 -0.16
C GLN A 150 6.42 -13.69 0.07
N SER A 151 7.21 -14.68 -0.35
CA SER A 151 8.66 -14.71 -0.14
C SER A 151 9.45 -13.71 -0.99
N THR A 152 8.93 -13.33 -2.16
CA THR A 152 9.62 -12.44 -3.11
C THR A 152 9.43 -10.95 -2.83
N LEU A 153 8.56 -10.56 -1.89
CA LEU A 153 8.24 -9.15 -1.60
C LEU A 153 8.67 -8.69 -0.20
N ARG A 154 9.29 -9.57 0.60
CA ARG A 154 10.03 -9.14 1.79
C ARG A 154 11.32 -8.47 1.29
N GLY A 155 11.36 -7.14 1.37
CA GLY A 155 12.47 -6.32 0.87
C GLY A 155 13.84 -6.68 1.48
N PRO A 156 14.94 -6.13 0.92
CA PRO A 156 16.33 -6.55 1.15
C PRO A 156 16.91 -6.24 2.56
N SER A 157 16.07 -6.00 3.57
CA SER A 157 16.52 -5.67 4.93
C SER A 157 16.76 -6.87 5.85
N GLU A 158 16.41 -8.09 5.42
CA GLU A 158 16.83 -9.32 6.10
C GLU A 158 17.84 -10.04 5.22
N ARG A 159 19.11 -9.59 5.22
CA ARG A 159 20.20 -10.46 4.76
C ARG A 159 20.19 -11.68 5.69
N PRO A 160 20.07 -12.91 5.19
CA PRO A 160 20.33 -14.08 6.00
C PRO A 160 21.75 -13.94 6.53
N ILE A 161 21.92 -14.02 7.84
CA ILE A 161 23.24 -14.32 8.42
C ILE A 161 23.59 -15.69 7.85
N LEU A 162 24.48 -15.72 6.87
CA LEU A 162 25.02 -16.96 6.33
C LEU A 162 25.61 -17.73 7.53
N PRO A 163 25.27 -19.03 7.71
CA PRO A 163 25.97 -19.82 8.69
C PRO A 163 27.46 -19.84 8.31
N GLU A 164 28.31 -19.54 9.29
CA GLU A 164 29.78 -19.59 9.17
C GLU A 164 30.21 -20.83 8.38
N PRO A 165 31.14 -20.72 7.42
CA PRO A 165 31.64 -21.87 6.70
C PRO A 165 32.30 -22.83 7.69
N CYS A 166 31.79 -24.06 7.73
CA CYS A 166 32.38 -25.18 8.46
C CYS A 166 33.90 -25.20 8.27
N GLN A 167 34.64 -25.01 9.36
CA GLN A 167 36.06 -25.31 9.36
C GLN A 167 36.26 -26.80 9.08
N PRO A 168 37.09 -27.19 8.11
CA PRO A 168 37.38 -28.60 7.87
C PRO A 168 38.31 -29.13 8.98
N PRO A 169 38.16 -30.38 9.44
CA PRO A 169 39.08 -30.94 10.39
C PRO A 169 40.42 -31.28 9.73
N PHE A 170 41.45 -31.19 10.54
CA PHE A 170 42.86 -31.35 10.25
C PHE A 170 43.25 -32.70 9.58
N THR A 171 44.24 -32.56 8.69
CA THR A 171 45.41 -33.43 8.41
C THR A 171 45.28 -34.76 7.64
N CYS A 172 45.91 -34.71 6.46
CA CYS A 172 47.08 -35.50 6.04
C CYS A 172 46.89 -36.96 5.57
N GLY A 173 47.34 -37.19 4.32
CA GLY A 173 48.08 -38.39 3.97
C GLY A 173 47.54 -39.16 2.76
N CYS A 174 48.06 -38.85 1.56
CA CYS A 174 48.72 -39.82 0.67
C CYS A 174 48.85 -39.26 -0.77
N THR A 175 50.11 -38.91 -1.06
CA THR A 175 50.85 -39.01 -2.33
C THR A 175 50.21 -39.71 -3.53
N GLY A 176 50.38 -39.10 -4.71
CA GLY A 176 50.56 -39.82 -5.98
C GLY A 176 50.11 -39.05 -7.21
N GLN A 177 51.07 -38.35 -7.86
CA GLN A 177 51.32 -38.22 -9.32
C GLN A 177 50.10 -38.14 -10.28
N GLU A 178 50.00 -37.24 -11.27
CA GLU A 178 51.02 -36.57 -12.10
C GLU A 178 50.34 -35.70 -13.18
N ARG A 179 51.14 -34.76 -13.75
CA ARG A 179 51.05 -34.13 -15.09
C ARG A 179 50.01 -33.02 -15.31
N THR A 180 50.40 -31.74 -15.32
CA THR A 180 50.97 -30.93 -16.45
C THR A 180 50.07 -31.01 -17.69
N THR A 181 49.46 -29.92 -18.18
CA THR A 181 50.13 -28.82 -18.89
C THR A 181 49.28 -27.53 -18.93
N ASP A 182 49.92 -26.40 -18.63
CA ASP A 182 50.04 -25.18 -19.44
C ASP A 182 48.83 -24.69 -20.28
N HIS A 183 48.30 -23.50 -19.93
CA HIS A 183 48.52 -22.31 -20.76
C HIS A 183 48.20 -20.99 -20.04
N GLU A 184 49.22 -20.13 -20.00
CA GLU A 184 49.28 -18.70 -19.70
C GLU A 184 48.24 -17.83 -20.45
N THR A 185 47.45 -16.97 -19.78
CA THR A 185 47.62 -15.51 -19.43
C THR A 185 47.18 -14.50 -20.55
N PRO A 186 46.96 -13.18 -20.29
CA PRO A 186 45.65 -12.48 -20.34
C PRO A 186 45.66 -11.19 -21.23
N PRO A 187 45.21 -9.99 -20.76
CA PRO A 187 43.89 -9.33 -20.83
C PRO A 187 43.85 -8.19 -21.88
N VAL A 188 42.84 -7.28 -21.85
CA VAL A 188 42.87 -5.81 -22.18
C VAL A 188 41.42 -5.35 -22.50
N ALA A 189 40.76 -4.63 -21.59
CA ALA A 189 40.53 -3.17 -21.58
C ALA A 189 39.65 -2.67 -22.76
N ALA A 190 38.43 -2.14 -22.56
CA ALA A 190 38.04 -0.87 -21.94
C ALA A 190 37.64 0.18 -23.01
N VAL A 191 36.44 0.75 -22.81
CA VAL A 191 36.09 2.18 -23.00
C VAL A 191 35.71 2.65 -24.42
N VAL A 192 34.48 3.17 -24.52
CA VAL A 192 34.05 4.52 -24.98
C VAL A 192 32.72 4.45 -25.72
N ALA A 193 31.71 5.12 -25.16
CA ALA A 193 30.56 5.71 -25.88
C ALA A 193 30.70 7.26 -25.80
N PRO A 194 29.71 8.02 -26.30
CA PRO A 194 29.47 8.54 -27.65
C PRO A 194 29.84 10.05 -27.72
N PRO A 195 29.48 10.86 -28.76
CA PRO A 195 28.14 11.48 -28.90
C PRO A 195 27.71 11.62 -30.39
N GLY A 196 26.45 11.85 -30.79
CA GLY A 196 25.63 13.07 -30.63
C GLY A 196 25.53 13.85 -31.96
N GLY A 197 24.31 14.27 -32.36
CA GLY A 197 24.03 15.19 -33.48
C GLY A 197 22.94 14.64 -34.42
N ALA A 198 21.66 14.99 -34.27
CA ALA A 198 21.01 16.24 -34.68
C ALA A 198 21.20 16.59 -36.16
N HIS A 199 20.16 16.43 -36.99
CA HIS A 199 19.52 17.54 -37.70
C HIS A 199 18.31 17.12 -38.55
N LEU A 200 17.22 17.86 -38.33
CA LEU A 200 16.08 18.24 -39.19
C LEU A 200 16.48 18.57 -40.65
N PRO A 201 15.55 18.63 -41.62
CA PRO A 201 14.26 19.35 -41.59
C PRO A 201 12.99 18.53 -41.79
#